data_AF-E3MXY1-F1
#
_entry.id   AF-E3MXY1-F1
#
_cell.length_a   1.000
_cell.length_b   1.000
_cell.length_c   1.000
_cell.angle_alpha   90.00
_cell.angle_beta   90.00
_cell.angle_gamma   90.00
#
_symmetry.space_group_name_H-M   'P 1'
#
loop_
_entity.id
_entity.type
_entity.pdbx_description
1 polymer ?
#
loop_
_entity_poly.entity_id
_entity_poly.type
_entity_poly.pdbx_seq_one_letter_code
_entity_poly.pdbx_strand_id
1 'polypeptide(L)'
;MSEFIRNDPIATRYAILYEFAKGKPIFESYQELCKTLKDDSFDYQEFEFWFMKFARNEFDVNYDRSLDPKCRSFSELPVDIFKKFGDYLSFDDRYNLRTMSKNIRNIVDSWKPNVVDLIFKNEMSDQDRLKYACLLKNPKLDLHTLEVLSDDKRSSELVVSILKQVKHIVRVRKFTITVALSDAPLIISKLDPRVLDDLEIRLKDEYIESLDTILQLEQIKGLKYFYILTKLDTHEFPLHCFLTYPVFSIVYDEATDLKPIVAFIRKLLKNSSNLKNCYFFFRNERFRQSYLRKSFSRLGMPVPFPGFRNYRHIPIPGSTDVYELEFSDRDICIERKKKEEVDYDSSSDSSDSDF
;
A
#
# COMPACT_ATOMS: atom_id res chain seq x y z
N MET A 1 -16.08 49.99 17.50
CA MET A 1 -14.81 49.89 18.24
C MET A 1 -13.81 48.99 17.52
N SER A 2 -14.19 47.78 17.10
CA SER A 2 -13.33 46.90 16.26
C SER A 2 -12.95 47.53 14.90
N GLU A 3 -13.87 48.23 14.22
CA GLU A 3 -13.55 48.98 12.98
C GLU A 3 -12.53 50.10 13.16
N PHE A 4 -12.55 50.77 14.33
CA PHE A 4 -11.60 51.84 14.62
C PHE A 4 -10.19 51.27 14.83
N ILE A 5 -10.07 50.19 15.61
CA ILE A 5 -8.78 49.52 15.86
C ILE A 5 -8.17 49.04 14.54
N ARG A 6 -8.98 48.51 13.61
CA ARG A 6 -8.51 48.01 12.31
C ARG A 6 -7.98 49.09 11.37
N ASN A 7 -8.58 50.28 11.40
CA ASN A 7 -8.26 51.36 10.46
C ASN A 7 -7.17 52.30 10.97
N ASP A 8 -6.80 52.21 12.25
CA ASP A 8 -5.72 52.98 12.87
C ASP A 8 -4.54 52.05 13.22
N PRO A 9 -3.40 52.15 12.50
CA PRO A 9 -2.21 51.36 12.78
C PRO A 9 -1.71 51.49 14.22
N ILE A 10 -1.85 52.66 14.85
CA ILE A 10 -1.41 52.88 16.22
C ILE A 10 -2.34 52.14 17.19
N ALA A 11 -3.66 52.24 16.97
CA ALA A 11 -4.63 51.50 17.77
C ALA A 11 -4.44 49.98 17.64
N THR A 12 -4.13 49.48 16.44
CA THR A 12 -3.77 48.08 16.20
C THR A 12 -2.54 47.68 17.03
N ARG A 13 -1.47 48.48 17.02
CA ARG A 13 -0.24 48.20 17.78
C ARG A 13 -0.48 48.14 19.28
N TYR A 14 -1.31 49.04 19.82
CA TYR A 14 -1.73 48.98 21.23
C TYR A 14 -2.56 47.73 21.55
N ALA A 15 -3.41 47.27 20.63
CA ALA A 15 -4.14 46.02 20.80
C ALA A 15 -3.20 44.81 20.84
N ILE A 16 -2.17 44.78 19.99
CA ILE A 16 -1.13 43.74 20.03
C ILE A 16 -0.36 43.78 21.35
N LEU A 17 0.00 44.98 21.83
CA LEU A 17 0.68 45.15 23.12
C LEU A 17 -0.18 44.62 24.28
N TYR A 18 -1.49 44.88 24.23
CA TYR A 18 -2.43 44.34 25.20
C TYR A 18 -2.47 42.80 25.18
N GLU A 19 -2.49 42.18 23.99
CA GLU A 19 -2.44 40.71 23.87
C GLU A 19 -1.08 40.13 24.32
N PHE A 20 0.02 40.84 24.07
CA PHE A 20 1.35 40.48 24.57
C PHE A 20 1.40 40.51 26.11
N ALA A 21 0.85 41.56 26.73
CA ALA A 21 0.83 41.73 28.18
C ALA A 21 0.06 40.62 28.93
N LYS A 22 -0.82 39.87 28.24
CA LYS A 22 -1.49 38.69 28.80
C LYS A 22 -0.58 37.47 28.97
N GLY A 23 0.62 37.47 28.37
CA GLY A 23 1.63 36.43 28.56
C GLY A 23 1.32 35.08 27.91
N LYS A 24 0.41 35.04 26.92
CA LYS A 24 0.11 33.81 26.15
C LYS A 24 1.14 33.57 25.04
N PRO A 25 1.29 32.33 24.54
CA PRO A 25 2.08 32.04 23.35
C PRO A 25 1.64 32.90 22.14
N ILE A 26 2.60 33.32 21.32
CA ILE A 26 2.40 34.29 20.21
C ILE A 26 1.23 33.92 19.29
N PHE A 27 1.10 32.65 18.91
CA PHE A 27 0.05 32.21 17.99
C PHE A 27 -1.34 32.21 18.65
N GLU A 28 -1.42 31.89 19.94
CA GLU A 28 -2.67 31.99 20.71
C GLU A 28 -3.09 33.45 20.87
N SER A 29 -2.14 34.34 21.19
CA SER A 29 -2.39 35.80 21.27
C SER A 29 -2.91 36.36 19.94
N TYR A 30 -2.35 35.91 18.80
CA TYR A 30 -2.84 36.29 17.47
C TYR A 30 -4.28 35.83 17.24
N GLN A 31 -4.59 34.56 17.53
CA GLN A 31 -5.95 34.03 17.35
C GLN A 31 -6.98 34.77 18.22
N GLU A 32 -6.61 35.12 19.45
CA GLU A 32 -7.48 35.90 20.35
C GLU A 32 -7.68 37.33 19.84
N LEU A 33 -6.65 37.96 19.27
CA LEU A 33 -6.78 39.25 18.62
C LEU A 33 -7.74 39.18 17.42
N CYS A 34 -7.57 38.20 16.53
CA CYS A 34 -8.46 38.00 15.37
C CYS A 34 -9.92 37.82 15.80
N LYS A 35 -10.17 37.00 16.82
CA LYS A 35 -11.53 36.82 17.42
C LYS A 35 -12.09 38.14 17.95
N THR A 36 -11.27 38.92 18.66
CA THR A 36 -11.66 40.20 19.26
C THR A 36 -11.97 41.24 18.18
N LEU A 37 -11.18 41.27 17.11
CA LEU A 37 -11.38 42.15 15.96
C LEU A 37 -12.52 41.69 15.03
N LYS A 38 -13.00 40.45 15.19
CA LYS A 38 -13.91 39.76 14.26
C LYS A 38 -13.36 39.79 12.83
N ASP A 39 -12.06 39.55 12.72
CA ASP A 39 -11.32 39.67 11.48
C ASP A 39 -10.23 38.60 11.39
N ASP A 40 -10.48 37.59 10.56
CA ASP A 40 -9.53 36.50 10.29
C ASP A 40 -8.49 36.88 9.23
N SER A 41 -8.56 38.11 8.69
CA SER A 41 -7.65 38.62 7.64
C SER A 41 -6.54 39.53 8.16
N PHE A 42 -6.43 39.70 9.48
CA PHE A 42 -5.35 40.47 10.09
C PHE A 42 -3.98 39.86 9.72
N ASP A 43 -3.03 40.67 9.26
CA ASP A 43 -1.75 40.15 8.80
C ASP A 43 -0.91 39.62 9.98
N TYR A 44 -0.65 38.32 9.98
CA TYR A 44 0.20 37.67 10.97
C TYR A 44 1.62 38.25 10.99
N GLN A 45 2.16 38.71 9.86
CA GLN A 45 3.51 39.26 9.83
C GLN A 45 3.60 40.62 10.53
N GLU A 46 2.58 41.47 10.41
CA GLU A 46 2.46 42.70 11.20
C GLU A 46 2.27 42.39 12.69
N PHE A 47 1.43 41.39 13.02
CA PHE A 47 1.27 40.93 14.40
C PHE A 47 2.60 40.47 15.01
N GLU A 48 3.28 39.53 14.36
CA GLU A 48 4.52 38.91 14.83
C GLU A 48 5.62 39.96 15.01
N PHE A 49 5.73 40.91 14.08
CA PHE A 49 6.69 41.99 14.15
C PHE A 49 6.56 42.80 15.46
N TRP A 50 5.35 43.30 15.75
CA TRP A 50 5.11 44.09 16.96
C TRP A 50 5.21 43.26 18.23
N PHE A 51 4.67 42.03 18.21
CA PHE A 51 4.76 41.11 19.34
C PHE A 51 6.22 40.83 19.72
N MET A 52 7.09 40.60 18.72
CA MET A 52 8.52 40.35 18.95
C MET A 52 9.29 41.60 19.39
N LYS A 53 8.88 42.81 18.97
CA LYS A 53 9.40 44.07 19.53
C LYS A 53 9.07 44.22 21.01
N PHE A 54 7.82 43.99 21.38
CA PHE A 54 7.40 44.04 22.79
C PHE A 54 8.11 42.96 23.63
N ALA A 55 8.33 41.78 23.08
CA ALA A 55 9.12 40.72 23.71
C ALA A 55 10.59 41.11 23.96
N ARG A 56 11.13 42.06 23.19
CA ARG A 56 12.47 42.65 23.37
C ARG A 56 12.48 43.90 24.26
N ASN A 57 11.35 44.23 24.88
CA ASN A 57 11.12 45.47 25.66
C ASN A 57 11.19 46.76 24.83
N GLU A 58 10.93 46.69 23.53
CA GLU A 58 10.83 47.85 22.63
C GLU A 58 9.36 48.28 22.48
N PHE A 59 8.90 49.24 23.30
CA PHE A 59 7.49 49.64 23.39
C PHE A 59 7.10 50.87 22.56
N ASP A 60 7.99 51.38 21.72
CA ASP A 60 7.68 52.52 20.84
C ASP A 60 6.72 52.12 19.72
N VAL A 61 5.42 52.34 19.96
CA VAL A 61 4.35 52.05 19.00
C VAL A 61 4.39 52.95 17.76
N ASN A 62 5.18 54.03 17.75
CA ASN A 62 5.35 54.90 16.59
C ASN A 62 6.54 54.50 15.72
N TYR A 63 7.25 53.42 16.08
CA TYR A 63 8.40 52.95 15.33
C TYR A 63 8.08 52.76 13.84
N ASP A 64 8.96 53.30 12.99
CA ASP A 64 8.85 53.19 11.54
C ASP A 64 9.46 51.86 11.07
N ARG A 65 8.58 50.89 10.76
CA ARG A 65 8.96 49.57 10.24
C ARG A 65 9.76 49.65 8.93
N SER A 66 9.70 50.74 8.18
CA SER A 66 10.46 50.89 6.93
C SER A 66 11.97 50.96 7.14
N LEU A 67 12.41 51.23 8.38
CA LEU A 67 13.81 51.26 8.78
C LEU A 67 14.43 49.85 8.89
N ASP A 68 13.60 48.82 9.07
CA ASP A 68 14.07 47.44 9.18
C ASP A 68 14.28 46.79 7.81
N PRO A 69 15.22 45.83 7.69
CA PRO A 69 15.34 45.00 6.50
C PRO A 69 13.99 44.34 6.19
N LYS A 70 13.61 44.34 4.91
CA LYS A 70 12.37 43.71 4.47
C LYS A 70 12.32 42.26 4.95
N CYS A 71 11.25 41.90 5.65
CA CYS A 71 11.03 40.52 6.10
C CYS A 71 11.02 39.61 4.87
N ARG A 72 11.88 38.58 4.88
CA ARG A 72 11.95 37.64 3.77
C ARG A 72 10.73 36.75 3.81
N SER A 73 10.08 36.59 2.65
CA SER A 73 9.00 35.62 2.55
C SER A 73 9.56 34.21 2.74
N PHE A 74 8.76 33.31 3.28
CA PHE A 74 9.06 31.87 3.27
C PHE A 74 9.46 31.39 1.86
N SER A 75 8.83 31.93 0.80
CA SER A 75 9.14 31.60 -0.60
C SER A 75 10.54 32.06 -1.08
N GLU A 76 11.20 32.93 -0.33
CA GLU A 76 12.54 33.46 -0.63
C GLU A 76 13.65 32.69 0.09
N LEU A 77 13.30 31.70 0.92
CA LEU A 77 14.30 30.84 1.55
C LEU A 77 15.05 30.01 0.48
N PRO A 78 16.36 29.79 0.63
CA PRO A 78 17.11 28.94 -0.28
C PRO A 78 16.55 27.52 -0.33
N VAL A 79 16.58 26.89 -1.51
CA VAL A 79 16.05 25.53 -1.74
C VAL A 79 16.67 24.50 -0.79
N ASP A 80 17.93 24.68 -0.37
CA ASP A 80 18.59 23.75 0.55
C ASP A 80 18.06 23.83 1.99
N ILE A 81 17.53 24.99 2.42
CA ILE A 81 16.82 25.11 3.69
C ILE A 81 15.46 24.41 3.60
N PHE A 82 14.77 24.58 2.47
CA PHE A 82 13.52 23.87 2.19
C PHE A 82 13.67 22.35 2.25
N LYS A 83 14.74 21.80 1.68
CA LYS A 83 15.02 20.35 1.74
C LYS A 83 15.10 19.85 3.19
N LYS A 84 15.76 20.60 4.08
CA LYS A 84 15.84 20.25 5.51
C LYS A 84 14.46 20.18 6.15
N PHE A 85 13.55 21.12 5.85
CA PHE A 85 12.18 21.03 6.34
C PHE A 85 11.50 19.75 5.86
N GLY A 86 11.68 19.40 4.58
CA GLY A 86 11.18 18.15 4.04
C GLY A 86 11.46 16.98 4.97
N ASP A 87 12.70 16.80 5.40
CA ASP A 87 13.12 15.67 6.24
C ASP A 87 12.42 15.61 7.61
N TYR A 88 12.01 16.75 8.18
CA TYR A 88 11.32 16.82 9.48
C TYR A 88 9.80 16.82 9.40
N LEU A 89 9.21 17.16 8.23
CA LEU A 89 7.76 17.29 8.10
C LEU A 89 7.09 15.92 7.90
N SER A 90 5.97 15.75 8.62
CA SER A 90 5.06 14.62 8.43
C SER A 90 4.44 14.62 7.03
N PHE A 91 3.82 13.50 6.64
CA PHE A 91 3.11 13.44 5.36
C PHE A 91 1.98 14.49 5.28
N ASP A 92 1.23 14.67 6.37
CA ASP A 92 0.13 15.63 6.43
C ASP A 92 0.64 17.08 6.28
N ASP A 93 1.72 17.41 6.97
CA ASP A 93 2.31 18.75 6.89
C ASP A 93 2.90 19.04 5.51
N ARG A 94 3.54 18.04 4.89
CA ARG A 94 4.03 18.15 3.51
C ARG A 94 2.86 18.39 2.53
N TYR A 95 1.74 17.72 2.73
CA TYR A 95 0.55 17.94 1.90
C TYR A 95 -0.01 19.35 2.07
N ASN A 96 -0.14 19.83 3.32
CA ASN A 96 -0.56 21.20 3.60
C ASN A 96 0.39 22.21 2.96
N LEU A 97 1.69 21.99 3.06
CA LEU A 97 2.71 22.83 2.44
C LEU A 97 2.55 22.86 0.91
N ARG A 98 2.27 21.71 0.30
CA ARG A 98 2.04 21.55 -1.15
C ARG A 98 0.81 22.32 -1.67
N THR A 99 -0.20 22.59 -0.84
CA THR A 99 -1.41 23.31 -1.26
C THR A 99 -1.27 24.83 -1.21
N MET A 100 -0.30 25.36 -0.45
CA MET A 100 -0.14 26.81 -0.22
C MET A 100 0.19 27.62 -1.48
N SER A 101 1.12 27.16 -2.33
CA SER A 101 1.50 27.88 -3.56
C SER A 101 2.03 26.96 -4.66
N LYS A 102 2.03 27.44 -5.92
CA LYS A 102 2.59 26.68 -7.06
C LYS A 102 4.10 26.44 -6.92
N ASN A 103 4.84 27.42 -6.40
CA ASN A 103 6.29 27.31 -6.21
C ASN A 103 6.62 26.29 -5.12
N ILE A 104 5.93 26.37 -3.98
CA ILE A 104 6.12 25.42 -2.87
C ILE A 104 5.70 24.01 -3.31
N ARG A 105 4.61 23.87 -4.06
CA ARG A 105 4.18 22.58 -4.63
C ARG A 105 5.29 21.89 -5.43
N ASN A 106 5.95 22.62 -6.32
CA ASN A 106 7.02 22.05 -7.13
C ASN A 106 8.21 21.60 -6.26
N ILE A 107 8.51 22.34 -5.19
CA ILE A 107 9.55 21.97 -4.22
C ILE A 107 9.15 20.69 -3.48
N VAL A 108 7.95 20.64 -2.90
CA VAL A 108 7.45 19.47 -2.15
C VAL A 108 7.35 18.23 -3.05
N ASP A 109 6.83 18.38 -4.27
CA ASP A 109 6.71 17.28 -5.25
C ASP A 109 8.09 16.75 -5.70
N SER A 110 9.17 17.51 -5.49
CA SER A 110 10.55 17.06 -5.78
C SER A 110 11.16 16.22 -4.65
N TRP A 111 10.59 16.26 -3.44
CA TRP A 111 11.10 15.52 -2.29
C TRP A 111 10.78 14.03 -2.41
N LYS A 112 11.61 13.19 -1.78
CA LYS A 112 11.24 11.78 -1.59
C LYS A 112 10.10 11.73 -0.55
N PRO A 113 8.93 11.15 -0.88
CA PRO A 113 7.87 10.98 0.11
C PRO A 113 8.35 10.13 1.29
N ASN A 114 8.05 10.55 2.51
CA ASN A 114 8.36 9.79 3.72
C ASN A 114 7.18 8.87 4.07
N VAL A 115 6.86 7.94 3.18
CA VAL A 115 5.78 6.98 3.31
C VAL A 115 6.29 5.62 2.86
N VAL A 116 6.14 4.62 3.73
CA VAL A 116 6.58 3.24 3.47
C VAL A 116 5.41 2.37 3.00
N ASP A 117 4.22 2.59 3.55
CA ASP A 117 3.01 1.85 3.20
C ASP A 117 1.91 2.79 2.73
N LEU A 118 1.27 2.43 1.62
CA LEU A 118 0.14 3.15 1.04
C LEU A 118 -1.06 2.22 0.99
N ILE A 119 -1.94 2.33 1.98
CA ILE A 119 -3.10 1.45 2.15
C ILE A 119 -4.39 2.25 1.98
N PHE A 120 -5.17 1.92 0.95
CA PHE A 120 -6.47 2.52 0.69
C PHE A 120 -7.57 1.73 1.39
N LYS A 121 -8.20 2.35 2.38
CA LYS A 121 -9.31 1.76 3.16
C LYS A 121 -10.65 2.30 2.70
N ASN A 122 -11.70 1.48 2.82
CA ASN A 122 -13.07 1.85 2.46
C ASN A 122 -13.54 3.15 3.11
N GLU A 123 -13.22 3.34 4.39
CA GLU A 123 -13.67 4.47 5.21
C GLU A 123 -12.90 5.78 4.94
N MET A 124 -11.89 5.77 4.05
CA MET A 124 -11.14 6.99 3.72
C MET A 124 -12.03 8.02 3.02
N SER A 125 -11.87 9.28 3.43
CA SER A 125 -12.51 10.41 2.75
C SER A 125 -12.00 10.55 1.31
N ASP A 126 -12.79 11.16 0.42
CA ASP A 126 -12.37 11.44 -0.96
C ASP A 126 -11.13 12.35 -1.01
N GLN A 127 -10.99 13.26 -0.03
CA GLN A 127 -9.80 14.11 0.09
C GLN A 127 -8.55 13.29 0.43
N ASP A 128 -8.66 12.36 1.38
CA ASP A 128 -7.54 11.48 1.74
C ASP A 128 -7.17 10.56 0.58
N ARG A 129 -8.15 9.97 -0.11
CA ARG A 129 -7.90 9.14 -1.29
C ARG A 129 -7.08 9.90 -2.34
N LEU A 130 -7.48 11.12 -2.67
CA LEU A 130 -6.75 11.96 -3.63
C LEU A 130 -5.35 12.34 -3.14
N LYS A 131 -5.24 12.69 -1.85
CA LYS A 131 -3.97 13.04 -1.21
C LYS A 131 -2.97 11.89 -1.27
N TYR A 132 -3.37 10.68 -0.90
CA TYR A 132 -2.53 9.48 -0.93
C TYR A 132 -2.22 9.07 -2.37
N ALA A 133 -3.21 9.08 -3.26
CA ALA A 133 -3.00 8.67 -4.65
C ALA A 133 -2.07 9.62 -5.43
N CYS A 134 -1.99 10.91 -5.06
CA CYS A 134 -1.03 11.84 -5.65
C CYS A 134 0.43 11.42 -5.43
N LEU A 135 0.74 10.67 -4.36
CA LEU A 135 2.11 10.19 -4.10
C LEU A 135 2.62 9.28 -5.22
N LEU A 136 1.75 8.48 -5.83
CA LEU A 136 2.10 7.57 -6.93
C LEU A 136 2.64 8.31 -8.16
N LYS A 137 2.45 9.63 -8.25
CA LYS A 137 3.01 10.46 -9.34
C LYS A 137 4.49 10.81 -9.12
N ASN A 138 5.02 10.59 -7.92
CA ASN A 138 6.39 10.94 -7.56
C ASN A 138 7.36 9.78 -7.89
N PRO A 139 8.33 9.98 -8.81
CA PRO A 139 9.26 8.92 -9.23
C PRO A 139 10.26 8.48 -8.15
N LYS A 140 10.36 9.21 -7.03
CA LYS A 140 11.21 8.85 -5.88
C LYS A 140 10.47 8.03 -4.83
N LEU A 141 9.17 7.80 -5.01
CA LEU A 141 8.37 6.97 -4.11
C LEU A 141 8.91 5.54 -4.13
N ASP A 142 9.10 4.98 -2.94
CA ASP A 142 9.69 3.66 -2.73
C ASP A 142 8.93 2.99 -1.59
N LEU A 143 7.97 2.14 -1.93
CA LEU A 143 7.02 1.56 -1.00
C LEU A 143 7.44 0.14 -0.58
N HIS A 144 7.15 -0.21 0.67
CA HIS A 144 7.04 -1.60 1.06
C HIS A 144 5.71 -2.15 0.56
N THR A 145 4.58 -1.52 0.93
CA THR A 145 3.24 -1.97 0.54
C THR A 145 2.47 -0.91 -0.22
N LEU A 146 1.81 -1.32 -1.31
CA LEU A 146 0.71 -0.58 -1.95
C LEU A 146 -0.50 -1.50 -2.00
N GLU A 147 -1.48 -1.23 -1.15
CA GLU A 147 -2.66 -2.07 -1.00
C GLU A 147 -3.92 -1.24 -1.23
N VAL A 148 -4.78 -1.74 -2.10
CA VAL A 148 -6.15 -1.24 -2.25
C VAL A 148 -7.11 -2.32 -1.75
N LEU A 149 -7.83 -2.02 -0.67
CA LEU A 149 -8.81 -2.98 -0.13
C LEU A 149 -9.83 -3.34 -1.20
N SER A 150 -10.13 -4.63 -1.23
CA SER A 150 -10.64 -5.25 -2.44
C SER A 150 -12.07 -4.92 -2.83
N ASP A 151 -12.86 -4.47 -1.86
CA ASP A 151 -14.23 -3.96 -1.99
C ASP A 151 -14.26 -2.44 -2.25
N ASP A 152 -13.11 -1.76 -2.18
CA ASP A 152 -12.98 -0.34 -2.48
C ASP A 152 -12.88 -0.07 -3.99
N LYS A 153 -14.02 -0.14 -4.67
CA LYS A 153 -14.11 0.14 -6.12
C LYS A 153 -13.55 1.53 -6.47
N ARG A 154 -13.85 2.54 -5.66
CA ARG A 154 -13.45 3.94 -5.88
C ARG A 154 -11.93 4.11 -5.81
N SER A 155 -11.29 3.57 -4.79
CA SER A 155 -9.82 3.64 -4.65
C SER A 155 -9.14 2.83 -5.75
N SER A 156 -9.69 1.66 -6.10
CA SER A 156 -9.14 0.83 -7.17
C SER A 156 -9.16 1.56 -8.51
N GLU A 157 -10.27 2.19 -8.87
CA GLU A 157 -10.38 2.98 -10.10
C GLU A 157 -9.45 4.19 -10.10
N LEU A 158 -9.33 4.89 -8.97
CA LEU A 158 -8.41 6.02 -8.81
C LEU A 158 -6.96 5.59 -9.01
N VAL A 159 -6.52 4.54 -8.31
CA VAL A 159 -5.14 4.03 -8.40
C VAL A 159 -4.84 3.53 -9.81
N VAL A 160 -5.73 2.74 -10.43
CA VAL A 160 -5.60 2.30 -11.83
C VAL A 160 -5.47 3.51 -12.76
N SER A 161 -6.33 4.52 -12.61
CA SER A 161 -6.30 5.71 -13.48
C SER A 161 -4.99 6.48 -13.40
N ILE A 162 -4.38 6.55 -12.21
CA ILE A 162 -3.10 7.24 -11.99
C ILE A 162 -1.95 6.41 -12.55
N LEU A 163 -1.92 5.11 -12.25
CA LEU A 163 -0.89 4.20 -12.72
C LEU A 163 -0.86 4.08 -14.26
N LYS A 164 -2.00 4.24 -14.94
CA LYS A 164 -2.04 4.38 -16.41
C LYS A 164 -1.29 5.61 -16.93
N GLN A 165 -1.30 6.71 -16.16
CA GLN A 165 -0.73 7.99 -16.56
C GLN A 165 0.74 8.15 -16.16
N VAL A 166 1.23 7.41 -15.16
CA VAL A 166 2.62 7.54 -14.73
C VAL A 166 3.58 7.01 -15.80
N LYS A 167 4.64 7.79 -16.04
CA LYS A 167 5.69 7.48 -17.01
C LYS A 167 6.93 6.87 -16.37
N HIS A 168 7.02 6.87 -15.05
CA HIS A 168 8.13 6.29 -14.30
C HIS A 168 7.77 4.88 -13.81
N ILE A 169 8.81 4.16 -13.39
CA ILE A 169 8.66 2.85 -12.74
C ILE A 169 8.28 3.07 -11.27
N VAL A 170 7.21 2.42 -10.83
CA VAL A 170 6.74 2.42 -9.44
C VAL A 170 7.49 1.34 -8.67
N ARG A 171 8.21 1.74 -7.63
CA ARG A 171 8.96 0.84 -6.76
C ARG A 171 8.08 0.44 -5.57
N VAL A 172 7.72 -0.83 -5.51
CA VAL A 172 6.91 -1.41 -4.45
C VAL A 172 7.29 -2.87 -4.25
N ARG A 173 7.34 -3.33 -2.99
CA ARG A 173 7.64 -4.74 -2.68
C ARG A 173 6.40 -5.62 -2.69
N LYS A 174 5.28 -5.12 -2.17
CA LYS A 174 4.00 -5.81 -2.08
C LYS A 174 2.90 -4.99 -2.73
N PHE A 175 2.25 -5.54 -3.75
CA PHE A 175 1.20 -4.84 -4.48
C PHE A 175 -0.09 -5.64 -4.52
N THR A 176 -1.17 -5.04 -4.03
CA THR A 176 -2.50 -5.64 -4.00
C THR A 176 -3.52 -4.69 -4.62
N ILE A 177 -4.24 -5.16 -5.65
CA ILE A 177 -5.25 -4.33 -6.32
C ILE A 177 -6.40 -5.15 -6.94
N THR A 178 -7.60 -4.57 -6.93
CA THR A 178 -8.73 -5.05 -7.75
C THR A 178 -8.74 -4.34 -9.11
N VAL A 179 -8.59 -5.07 -10.20
CA VAL A 179 -8.40 -4.52 -11.56
C VAL A 179 -9.12 -5.37 -12.62
N ALA A 180 -9.49 -4.75 -13.74
CA ALA A 180 -9.99 -5.48 -14.91
C ALA A 180 -8.83 -6.15 -15.66
N LEU A 181 -9.08 -7.30 -16.27
CA LEU A 181 -8.06 -8.06 -16.99
C LEU A 181 -7.40 -7.23 -18.11
N SER A 182 -8.19 -6.39 -18.79
CA SER A 182 -7.70 -5.50 -19.85
C SER A 182 -6.69 -4.46 -19.37
N ASP A 183 -6.78 -4.05 -18.12
CA ASP A 183 -5.91 -3.04 -17.52
C ASP A 183 -4.68 -3.64 -16.81
N ALA A 184 -4.82 -4.87 -16.30
CA ALA A 184 -3.81 -5.51 -15.47
C ALA A 184 -2.40 -5.54 -16.11
N PRO A 185 -2.21 -5.91 -17.40
CA PRO A 185 -0.87 -5.91 -17.99
C PRO A 185 -0.20 -4.54 -17.97
N LEU A 186 -0.97 -3.48 -18.28
CA LEU A 186 -0.47 -2.11 -18.27
C LEU A 186 -0.08 -1.68 -16.86
N ILE A 187 -0.89 -2.01 -15.85
CA ILE A 187 -0.60 -1.66 -14.45
C ILE A 187 0.64 -2.40 -13.93
N ILE A 188 0.71 -3.72 -14.11
CA ILE A 188 1.83 -4.55 -13.64
C ILE A 188 3.14 -4.13 -14.33
N SER A 189 3.09 -3.77 -15.62
CA SER A 189 4.27 -3.30 -16.36
C SER A 189 4.93 -2.05 -15.78
N LYS A 190 4.22 -1.28 -14.93
CA LYS A 190 4.76 -0.10 -14.25
C LYS A 190 5.58 -0.44 -13.02
N LEU A 191 5.49 -1.66 -12.50
CA LEU A 191 6.17 -2.06 -11.28
C LEU A 191 7.62 -2.44 -11.56
N ASP A 192 8.51 -2.14 -10.61
CA ASP A 192 9.93 -2.52 -10.70
C ASP A 192 10.11 -4.02 -10.37
N PRO A 193 10.45 -4.88 -11.36
CA PRO A 193 10.59 -6.32 -11.15
C PRO A 193 11.72 -6.70 -10.17
N ARG A 194 12.66 -5.78 -9.90
CA ARG A 194 13.83 -6.07 -9.03
C ARG A 194 13.52 -5.99 -7.54
N VAL A 195 12.40 -5.36 -7.18
CA VAL A 195 12.00 -5.18 -5.77
C VAL A 195 10.63 -5.79 -5.46
N LEU A 196 9.82 -6.07 -6.49
CA LEU A 196 8.51 -6.68 -6.33
C LEU A 196 8.67 -8.14 -5.88
N ASP A 197 8.26 -8.42 -4.65
CA ASP A 197 8.27 -9.75 -4.04
C ASP A 197 6.88 -10.39 -4.10
N ASP A 198 5.83 -9.60 -3.81
CA ASP A 198 4.47 -10.08 -3.62
C ASP A 198 3.51 -9.34 -4.55
N LEU A 199 2.73 -10.08 -5.33
CA LEU A 199 1.70 -9.53 -6.21
C LEU A 199 0.37 -10.23 -5.99
N GLU A 200 -0.65 -9.48 -5.58
CA GLU A 200 -2.03 -9.94 -5.48
C GLU A 200 -2.95 -9.14 -6.41
N ILE A 201 -3.61 -9.85 -7.31
CA ILE A 201 -4.53 -9.25 -8.28
C ILE A 201 -5.91 -9.86 -8.08
N ARG A 202 -6.91 -9.02 -7.81
CA ARG A 202 -8.31 -9.43 -7.89
C ARG A 202 -8.89 -9.02 -9.23
N LEU A 203 -9.26 -10.00 -10.03
CA LEU A 203 -9.89 -9.78 -11.33
C LEU A 203 -11.38 -9.48 -11.14
N LYS A 204 -11.85 -8.42 -11.80
CA LYS A 204 -13.27 -8.01 -11.78
C LYS A 204 -14.11 -8.79 -12.80
N ASP A 205 -13.45 -9.41 -13.76
CA ASP A 205 -14.03 -9.97 -14.96
C ASP A 205 -14.85 -11.23 -14.65
N GLU A 206 -16.04 -11.29 -15.25
CA GLU A 206 -16.94 -12.44 -15.18
C GLU A 206 -16.64 -13.47 -16.29
N TYR A 207 -15.64 -13.21 -17.12
CA TYR A 207 -15.15 -14.14 -18.13
C TYR A 207 -13.69 -13.86 -18.48
N ILE A 208 -12.88 -14.91 -18.69
CA ILE A 208 -11.45 -14.81 -19.02
C ILE A 208 -11.11 -15.86 -20.08
N GLU A 209 -10.73 -15.43 -21.29
CA GLU A 209 -10.27 -16.34 -22.36
C GLU A 209 -8.84 -16.83 -22.12
N SER A 210 -7.93 -15.93 -21.74
CA SER A 210 -6.51 -16.23 -21.46
C SER A 210 -5.89 -15.21 -20.51
N LEU A 211 -4.92 -15.66 -19.71
CA LEU A 211 -4.09 -14.84 -18.82
C LEU A 211 -2.67 -14.60 -19.35
N ASP A 212 -2.38 -15.04 -20.58
CA ASP A 212 -1.01 -15.06 -21.12
C ASP A 212 -0.34 -13.67 -21.12
N THR A 213 -1.12 -12.61 -21.36
CA THR A 213 -0.63 -11.22 -21.38
C THR A 213 -0.10 -10.76 -20.02
N ILE A 214 -0.69 -11.27 -18.93
CA ILE A 214 -0.21 -11.01 -17.56
C ILE A 214 0.98 -11.91 -17.30
N LEU A 215 0.83 -13.21 -17.52
CA LEU A 215 1.81 -14.20 -17.09
C LEU A 215 3.18 -14.04 -17.78
N GLN A 216 3.21 -13.57 -19.02
CA GLN A 216 4.45 -13.33 -19.77
C GLN A 216 5.28 -12.13 -19.28
N LEU A 217 4.74 -11.29 -18.41
CA LEU A 217 5.42 -10.09 -17.90
C LEU A 217 6.66 -10.45 -17.08
N GLU A 218 7.71 -9.64 -17.22
CA GLU A 218 8.96 -9.81 -16.48
C GLU A 218 8.73 -9.71 -14.96
N GLN A 219 7.82 -8.83 -14.53
CA GLN A 219 7.45 -8.60 -13.14
C GLN A 219 6.93 -9.84 -12.41
N ILE A 220 6.40 -10.83 -13.13
CA ILE A 220 5.84 -12.04 -12.53
C ILE A 220 6.89 -13.14 -12.34
N LYS A 221 7.98 -13.12 -13.10
CA LYS A 221 8.96 -14.22 -13.13
C LYS A 221 9.77 -14.37 -11.84
N GLY A 222 9.92 -13.29 -11.07
CA GLY A 222 10.75 -13.23 -9.87
C GLY A 222 9.99 -13.22 -8.54
N LEU A 223 8.66 -13.36 -8.57
CA LEU A 223 7.82 -13.23 -7.38
C LEU A 223 8.08 -14.34 -6.36
N LYS A 224 8.07 -13.97 -5.08
CA LYS A 224 7.98 -14.90 -3.96
C LYS A 224 6.56 -15.39 -3.78
N TYR A 225 5.59 -14.50 -3.98
CA TYR A 225 4.18 -14.81 -3.89
C TYR A 225 3.40 -14.16 -5.03
N PHE A 226 2.55 -14.94 -5.69
CA PHE A 226 1.70 -14.47 -6.76
C PHE A 226 0.28 -14.98 -6.57
N TYR A 227 -0.65 -14.08 -6.22
CA TYR A 227 -2.05 -14.40 -5.94
C TYR A 227 -2.95 -13.82 -7.02
N ILE A 228 -3.86 -14.65 -7.53
CA ILE A 228 -4.98 -14.21 -8.36
C ILE A 228 -6.28 -14.55 -7.64
N LEU A 229 -7.04 -13.53 -7.28
CA LEU A 229 -8.40 -13.66 -6.78
C LEU A 229 -9.38 -13.55 -7.94
N THR A 230 -10.28 -14.51 -8.05
CA THR A 230 -11.25 -14.60 -9.15
C THR A 230 -12.67 -14.84 -8.64
N LYS A 231 -13.63 -14.23 -9.34
CA LYS A 231 -15.06 -14.51 -9.19
C LYS A 231 -15.54 -15.69 -10.03
N LEU A 232 -14.77 -16.06 -11.06
CA LEU A 232 -15.05 -17.21 -11.90
C LEU A 232 -15.09 -18.49 -11.07
N ASP A 233 -15.97 -19.41 -11.45
CA ASP A 233 -15.90 -20.76 -10.91
C ASP A 233 -14.66 -21.49 -11.48
N THR A 234 -14.25 -22.54 -10.79
CA THR A 234 -13.15 -23.43 -11.13
C THR A 234 -13.13 -23.97 -12.56
N HIS A 235 -14.29 -24.16 -13.20
CA HIS A 235 -14.40 -24.69 -14.57
C HIS A 235 -14.27 -23.60 -15.65
N GLU A 236 -14.44 -22.34 -15.27
CA GLU A 236 -14.33 -21.18 -16.16
C GLU A 236 -12.94 -20.56 -16.11
N PHE A 237 -12.25 -20.67 -14.97
CA PHE A 237 -10.91 -20.10 -14.81
C PHE A 237 -9.86 -20.85 -15.64
N PRO A 238 -9.02 -20.18 -16.45
CA PRO A 238 -8.07 -20.81 -17.36
C PRO A 238 -6.82 -21.37 -16.65
N LEU A 239 -7.00 -22.40 -15.83
CA LEU A 239 -5.95 -23.06 -15.05
C LEU A 239 -4.73 -23.50 -15.90
N HIS A 240 -4.97 -23.90 -17.14
CA HIS A 240 -3.94 -24.42 -18.03
C HIS A 240 -2.79 -23.43 -18.30
N CYS A 241 -3.02 -22.12 -18.17
CA CYS A 241 -2.00 -21.09 -18.32
C CYS A 241 -0.86 -21.20 -17.28
N PHE A 242 -1.09 -21.89 -16.14
CA PHE A 242 -0.13 -21.99 -15.04
C PHE A 242 0.75 -23.24 -15.06
N LEU A 243 0.62 -24.12 -16.06
CA LEU A 243 1.33 -25.42 -16.08
C LEU A 243 2.86 -25.33 -15.98
N THR A 244 3.44 -24.20 -16.41
CA THR A 244 4.89 -23.97 -16.44
C THR A 244 5.37 -22.98 -15.37
N TYR A 245 4.48 -22.45 -14.54
CA TYR A 245 4.82 -21.41 -13.57
C TYR A 245 5.35 -22.00 -12.26
N PRO A 246 6.44 -21.44 -11.70
CA PRO A 246 7.06 -21.97 -10.50
C PRO A 246 6.28 -21.62 -9.22
N VAL A 247 5.64 -20.45 -9.19
CA VAL A 247 4.88 -19.97 -8.03
C VAL A 247 3.60 -19.30 -8.49
N PHE A 248 2.46 -19.74 -7.98
CA PHE A 248 1.17 -19.09 -8.19
C PHE A 248 0.15 -19.56 -7.16
N SER A 249 -0.82 -18.71 -6.84
CA SER A 249 -1.90 -19.00 -5.93
C SER A 249 -3.19 -18.48 -6.53
N ILE A 250 -4.24 -19.29 -6.51
CA ILE A 250 -5.54 -18.92 -7.04
C ILE A 250 -6.56 -19.00 -5.92
N VAL A 251 -7.28 -17.90 -5.72
CA VAL A 251 -8.29 -17.75 -4.70
C VAL A 251 -9.63 -17.60 -5.38
N TYR A 252 -10.52 -18.55 -5.13
CA TYR A 252 -11.88 -18.56 -5.67
C TYR A 252 -12.84 -17.99 -4.64
N ASP A 253 -13.64 -17.00 -5.04
CA ASP A 253 -14.80 -16.56 -4.25
C ASP A 253 -15.81 -17.71 -4.14
N GLU A 254 -16.14 -18.35 -5.26
CA GLU A 254 -16.99 -19.55 -5.32
C GLU A 254 -16.28 -20.69 -6.07
N ALA A 255 -16.25 -21.86 -5.44
CA ALA A 255 -15.79 -23.11 -6.05
C ALA A 255 -16.84 -24.21 -5.91
N THR A 256 -17.62 -24.43 -6.97
CA THR A 256 -18.76 -25.37 -6.99
C THR A 256 -18.35 -26.80 -7.35
N ASP A 257 -17.47 -26.99 -8.34
CA ASP A 257 -16.98 -28.31 -8.77
C ASP A 257 -15.45 -28.38 -8.70
N LEU A 258 -14.87 -29.23 -7.85
CA LEU A 258 -13.41 -29.32 -7.76
C LEU A 258 -12.76 -30.20 -8.84
N LYS A 259 -13.54 -30.84 -9.73
CA LYS A 259 -12.97 -31.69 -10.80
C LYS A 259 -11.94 -30.99 -11.69
N PRO A 260 -12.15 -29.74 -12.15
CA PRO A 260 -11.17 -29.03 -12.99
C PRO A 260 -9.83 -28.83 -12.27
N ILE A 261 -9.88 -28.42 -11.00
CA ILE A 261 -8.68 -28.22 -10.16
C ILE A 261 -7.95 -29.55 -9.94
N VAL A 262 -8.67 -30.61 -9.57
CA VAL A 262 -8.08 -31.94 -9.37
C VAL A 262 -7.44 -32.46 -10.66
N ALA A 263 -8.10 -32.30 -11.81
CA ALA A 263 -7.56 -32.70 -13.10
C ALA A 263 -6.30 -31.89 -13.47
N PHE A 264 -6.34 -30.57 -13.23
CA PHE A 264 -5.21 -29.68 -13.41
C PHE A 264 -4.02 -30.08 -12.54
N ILE A 265 -4.21 -30.30 -11.24
CA ILE A 265 -3.16 -30.71 -10.30
C ILE A 265 -2.47 -31.99 -10.76
N ARG A 266 -3.24 -33.00 -11.19
CA ARG A 266 -2.65 -34.24 -11.72
C ARG A 266 -1.77 -33.99 -12.95
N LYS A 267 -2.21 -33.09 -13.84
CA LYS A 267 -1.44 -32.69 -15.03
C LYS A 267 -0.19 -31.89 -14.65
N LEU A 268 -0.32 -30.94 -13.71
CA LEU A 268 0.75 -30.10 -13.20
C LEU A 268 1.86 -30.95 -12.57
N LEU A 269 1.52 -31.84 -11.64
CA LEU A 269 2.48 -32.71 -10.95
C LEU A 269 3.16 -33.70 -11.89
N LYS A 270 2.50 -34.12 -12.96
CA LYS A 270 3.08 -35.03 -13.96
C LYS A 270 4.06 -34.33 -14.89
N ASN A 271 3.81 -33.06 -15.23
CA ASN A 271 4.52 -32.36 -16.31
C ASN A 271 5.50 -31.29 -15.82
N SER A 272 5.34 -30.78 -14.59
CA SER A 272 6.14 -29.68 -14.07
C SER A 272 7.31 -30.16 -13.24
N SER A 273 8.52 -29.82 -13.69
CA SER A 273 9.76 -29.96 -12.92
C SER A 273 10.18 -28.65 -12.25
N ASN A 274 9.48 -27.54 -12.50
CA ASN A 274 9.86 -26.20 -12.02
C ASN A 274 8.92 -25.65 -10.94
N LEU A 275 7.81 -26.34 -10.66
CA LEU A 275 6.90 -25.94 -9.58
C LEU A 275 7.66 -25.89 -8.25
N LYS A 276 7.54 -24.77 -7.56
CA LYS A 276 8.04 -24.52 -6.21
C LYS A 276 6.90 -24.48 -5.22
N ASN A 277 5.84 -23.72 -5.52
CA ASN A 277 4.67 -23.60 -4.68
C ASN A 277 3.43 -23.31 -5.53
N CYS A 278 2.32 -24.00 -5.28
CA CYS A 278 1.02 -23.46 -5.65
C CYS A 278 -0.06 -23.68 -4.60
N TYR A 279 -0.98 -22.73 -4.51
CA TYR A 279 -2.06 -22.74 -3.55
C TYR A 279 -3.42 -22.48 -4.21
N PHE A 280 -4.44 -23.21 -3.77
CA PHE A 280 -5.83 -23.01 -4.16
C PHE A 280 -6.64 -22.75 -2.89
N PHE A 281 -7.30 -21.59 -2.80
CA PHE A 281 -8.18 -21.25 -1.68
C PHE A 281 -9.63 -21.14 -2.14
N PHE A 282 -10.54 -21.64 -1.31
CA PHE A 282 -11.98 -21.61 -1.56
C PHE A 282 -12.66 -20.82 -0.44
N ARG A 283 -13.08 -19.58 -0.73
CA ARG A 283 -13.73 -18.71 0.26
C ARG A 283 -15.08 -19.25 0.72
N ASN A 284 -15.85 -19.82 -0.20
CA ASN A 284 -17.12 -20.44 0.12
C ASN A 284 -16.94 -21.72 0.96
N GLU A 285 -17.71 -21.83 2.05
CA GLU A 285 -17.64 -22.99 2.94
C GLU A 285 -18.40 -24.17 2.34
N ARG A 286 -17.71 -25.28 2.05
CA ARG A 286 -18.33 -26.53 1.62
C ARG A 286 -17.53 -27.73 2.13
N PHE A 287 -18.22 -28.84 2.38
CA PHE A 287 -17.60 -30.12 2.71
C PHE A 287 -17.04 -30.78 1.44
N ARG A 288 -15.72 -30.79 1.30
CA ARG A 288 -14.96 -31.30 0.14
C ARG A 288 -14.00 -32.41 0.50
N GLN A 289 -13.72 -32.62 1.78
CA GLN A 289 -12.68 -33.52 2.26
C GLN A 289 -12.85 -34.95 1.74
N SER A 290 -14.07 -35.50 1.75
CA SER A 290 -14.35 -36.86 1.26
C SER A 290 -14.05 -37.00 -0.23
N TYR A 291 -14.44 -36.01 -1.04
CA TYR A 291 -14.17 -35.96 -2.47
C TYR A 291 -12.67 -35.82 -2.76
N LEU A 292 -11.97 -34.93 -2.05
CA LEU A 292 -10.53 -34.72 -2.22
C LEU A 292 -9.71 -35.95 -1.80
N ARG A 293 -10.04 -36.57 -0.65
CA ARG A 293 -9.44 -37.83 -0.20
C ARG A 293 -9.57 -38.92 -1.25
N LYS A 294 -10.78 -39.13 -1.79
CA LYS A 294 -11.01 -40.11 -2.86
C LYS A 294 -10.21 -39.76 -4.12
N SER A 295 -10.21 -38.49 -4.51
CA SER A 295 -9.55 -38.00 -5.73
C SER A 295 -8.02 -38.13 -5.67
N PHE A 296 -7.40 -37.88 -4.52
CA PHE A 296 -5.96 -37.92 -4.34
C PHE A 296 -5.44 -39.23 -3.73
N SER A 297 -6.31 -40.21 -3.46
CA SER A 297 -5.96 -41.51 -2.87
C SER A 297 -4.83 -42.28 -3.58
N ARG A 298 -4.64 -42.04 -4.88
CA ARG A 298 -3.61 -42.68 -5.71
C ARG A 298 -2.39 -41.79 -6.01
N LEU A 299 -2.33 -40.58 -5.46
CA LEU A 299 -1.20 -39.65 -5.69
C LEU A 299 -0.18 -39.75 -4.57
N GLY A 300 0.98 -40.33 -4.86
CA GLY A 300 2.06 -40.43 -3.87
C GLY A 300 1.70 -41.21 -2.61
N MET A 301 2.51 -41.03 -1.58
CA MET A 301 2.40 -41.73 -0.30
C MET A 301 1.66 -40.86 0.72
N PRO A 302 0.69 -41.41 1.49
CA PRO A 302 0.07 -40.68 2.58
C PRO A 302 1.07 -40.43 3.71
N VAL A 303 0.99 -39.27 4.33
CA VAL A 303 1.77 -38.91 5.52
C VAL A 303 0.84 -38.96 6.71
N PRO A 304 1.12 -39.79 7.73
CA PRO A 304 0.35 -39.76 8.98
C PRO A 304 0.61 -38.43 9.67
N PHE A 305 -0.44 -37.62 9.84
CA PHE A 305 -0.35 -36.39 10.62
C PHE A 305 -1.63 -36.24 11.46
N PRO A 306 -1.53 -35.95 12.76
CA PRO A 306 -2.70 -35.73 13.60
C PRO A 306 -3.38 -34.40 13.21
N GLY A 307 -4.60 -34.47 12.66
CA GLY A 307 -5.39 -33.27 12.37
C GLY A 307 -6.45 -33.45 11.28
N PHE A 308 -7.09 -32.32 10.92
CA PHE A 308 -8.11 -32.27 9.86
C PHE A 308 -7.51 -32.15 8.45
N ARG A 309 -6.22 -31.82 8.35
CA ARG A 309 -5.49 -31.69 7.09
C ARG A 309 -4.96 -33.05 6.63
N ASN A 310 -4.82 -33.20 5.32
CA ASN A 310 -4.36 -34.43 4.70
C ASN A 310 -3.09 -34.13 3.91
N TYR A 311 -2.08 -34.96 4.09
CA TYR A 311 -0.75 -34.77 3.52
C TYR A 311 -0.37 -35.96 2.66
N ARG A 312 0.24 -35.68 1.51
CA ARG A 312 0.79 -36.69 0.60
C ARG A 312 2.12 -36.25 0.03
N HIS A 313 3.13 -37.11 0.09
CA HIS A 313 4.41 -36.88 -0.60
C HIS A 313 4.44 -37.57 -1.94
N ILE A 314 4.76 -36.79 -2.97
CA ILE A 314 4.74 -37.20 -4.36
C ILE A 314 6.17 -37.06 -4.89
N PRO A 315 6.82 -38.17 -5.30
CA PRO A 315 8.19 -38.12 -5.77
C PRO A 315 8.29 -37.35 -7.08
N ILE A 316 9.36 -36.58 -7.22
CA ILE A 316 9.66 -35.82 -8.44
C ILE A 316 10.68 -36.61 -9.25
N PRO A 317 10.35 -37.07 -10.48
CA PRO A 317 11.27 -37.87 -11.28
C PRO A 317 12.61 -37.14 -11.50
N GLY A 318 13.71 -37.80 -11.16
CA GLY A 318 15.06 -37.26 -11.35
C GLY A 318 15.48 -36.16 -10.35
N SER A 319 14.72 -35.95 -9.27
CA SER A 319 15.04 -35.01 -8.19
C SER A 319 15.13 -35.72 -6.85
N THR A 320 15.94 -35.16 -5.94
CA THR A 320 15.92 -35.55 -4.51
C THR A 320 14.77 -34.90 -3.75
N ASP A 321 14.11 -33.90 -4.33
CA ASP A 321 12.97 -33.20 -3.75
C ASP A 321 11.68 -34.01 -3.89
N VAL A 322 10.68 -33.66 -3.08
CA VAL A 322 9.32 -34.19 -3.16
C VAL A 322 8.32 -33.04 -3.25
N TYR A 323 7.18 -33.29 -3.89
CA TYR A 323 6.02 -32.42 -3.75
C TYR A 323 5.22 -32.87 -2.53
N GLU A 324 5.03 -31.99 -1.57
CA GLU A 324 4.07 -32.15 -0.50
C GLU A 324 2.73 -31.55 -0.93
N LEU A 325 1.74 -32.42 -1.07
CA LEU A 325 0.35 -32.06 -1.33
C LEU A 325 -0.40 -32.04 0.01
N GLU A 326 -0.83 -30.87 0.41
CA GLU A 326 -1.67 -30.63 1.58
C GLU A 326 -3.08 -30.23 1.12
N PHE A 327 -4.13 -30.75 1.75
CA PHE A 327 -5.50 -30.34 1.43
C PHE A 327 -6.49 -30.46 2.57
N SER A 328 -7.49 -29.58 2.55
CA SER A 328 -8.60 -29.48 3.49
C SER A 328 -9.92 -29.14 2.76
N ASP A 329 -10.98 -28.82 3.52
CA ASP A 329 -12.23 -28.29 2.95
C ASP A 329 -12.09 -26.88 2.35
N ARG A 330 -11.04 -26.15 2.76
CA ARG A 330 -10.83 -24.75 2.40
C ARG A 330 -9.76 -24.55 1.35
N ASP A 331 -8.82 -25.48 1.25
CA ASP A 331 -7.63 -25.26 0.44
C ASP A 331 -6.96 -26.54 -0.06
N ILE A 332 -6.11 -26.34 -1.07
CA ILE A 332 -5.15 -27.30 -1.58
C ILE A 332 -3.82 -26.56 -1.76
N CYS A 333 -2.76 -27.03 -1.11
CA CYS A 333 -1.41 -26.51 -1.23
C CYS A 333 -0.50 -27.58 -1.82
N ILE A 334 0.42 -27.17 -2.68
CA ILE A 334 1.50 -28.02 -3.20
C ILE A 334 2.79 -27.25 -3.02
N GLU A 335 3.69 -27.80 -2.21
CA GLU A 335 5.01 -27.22 -1.99
C GLU A 335 6.09 -28.23 -2.38
N ARG A 336 7.15 -27.77 -3.04
CA ARG A 336 8.36 -28.55 -3.26
C ARG A 336 9.24 -28.46 -2.01
N LYS A 337 9.45 -29.58 -1.34
CA LYS A 337 10.31 -29.70 -0.15
C LYS A 337 11.52 -30.57 -0.44
N LYS A 338 12.62 -30.33 0.29
CA LYS A 338 13.74 -31.27 0.30
C LYS A 338 13.33 -32.51 1.07
N LYS A 339 13.74 -33.69 0.60
CA LYS A 339 13.40 -34.96 1.26
C LYS A 339 13.87 -35.05 2.72
N GLU A 340 15.00 -34.42 3.04
CA GLU A 340 15.52 -34.36 4.42
C GLU A 340 14.58 -33.57 5.36
N GLU A 341 13.93 -32.51 4.90
CA GLU A 341 12.99 -31.71 5.71
C GLU A 341 11.70 -32.50 6.04
N VAL A 342 11.39 -33.50 5.23
CA VAL A 342 10.19 -34.34 5.34
C VAL A 342 10.38 -35.52 6.31
N ASP A 343 11.59 -36.07 6.37
CA ASP A 343 11.92 -37.19 7.26
C ASP A 343 12.02 -36.75 8.75
N TYR A 344 12.25 -35.46 9.02
CA TYR A 344 12.27 -34.92 10.40
C TYR A 344 10.86 -34.75 11.01
N ASP A 345 9.86 -34.30 10.24
CA ASP A 345 8.47 -34.17 10.74
C ASP A 345 7.80 -35.53 11.02
N SER A 346 8.35 -36.62 10.48
CA SER A 346 7.87 -37.98 10.72
C SER A 346 8.65 -38.73 11.81
N SER A 347 9.70 -38.11 12.39
CA SER A 347 10.55 -38.68 13.44
C SER A 347 10.45 -37.97 14.79
N SER A 348 9.62 -36.92 14.93
CA SER A 348 9.41 -36.23 16.21
C SER A 348 8.41 -36.90 17.18
N ASP A 349 7.88 -38.09 16.86
CA ASP A 349 7.04 -38.90 17.75
C ASP A 349 7.80 -40.10 18.31
N SER A 350 8.90 -39.86 19.01
CA SER A 350 9.39 -40.76 20.06
C SER A 350 10.42 -40.04 20.94
N SER A 351 10.21 -40.08 22.26
CA SER A 351 10.96 -39.46 23.37
C SER A 351 10.56 -38.00 23.64
N ASP A 352 9.87 -37.63 24.74
CA ASP A 352 10.04 -38.12 26.11
C ASP A 352 8.72 -38.14 26.90
N SER A 353 8.30 -39.33 27.29
CA SER A 353 7.64 -39.56 28.58
C SER A 353 8.73 -39.97 29.56
N ASP A 354 9.23 -39.03 30.36
CA ASP A 354 9.79 -39.26 31.70
C ASP A 354 10.17 -37.90 32.30
N PHE A 355 9.29 -37.41 33.20
CA PHE A 355 9.54 -36.85 34.54
C PHE A 355 8.37 -35.96 35.02
#